data_AF-A0A538EAU2-F1
#
_entry.id   AF-A0A538EAU2-F1
#
_cell.length_a   1.000
_cell.length_b   1.000
_cell.length_c   1.000
_cell.angle_alpha   90.00
_cell.angle_beta   90.00
_cell.angle_gamma   90.00
#
_symmetry.space_group_name_H-M   'P 1'
#
loop_
_entity.id
_entity.type
_entity.pdbx_description
1 polymer ?
#
loop_
_entity_poly.entity_id
_entity_poly.type
_entity_poly.pdbx_seq_one_letter_code
_entity_poly.pdbx_strand_id
1 'polypeptide(L)'
;MDDDAIRALVTRLARPHPSGGDVIERAAILAEGADLAAVIAWITAHAGIPEARVAAAPRHGLHGRLNDSGGAEPRTPLRYVLPAGALA
;
A
#
# COMPACT_ATOMS: atom_id res chain seq x y z
N MET A 1 -1.08 18.93 -5.26
CA MET A 1 -1.16 19.05 -3.78
C MET A 1 0.25 19.18 -3.27
N ASP A 2 0.46 20.02 -2.27
CA ASP A 2 1.75 20.16 -1.59
C ASP A 2 2.04 18.96 -0.69
N ASP A 3 3.31 18.74 -0.36
CA ASP A 3 3.75 17.58 0.43
C ASP A 3 3.07 17.51 1.81
N ASP A 4 2.94 18.66 2.48
CA ASP A 4 2.28 18.78 3.79
C ASP A 4 0.79 18.39 3.74
N ALA A 5 0.10 18.79 2.66
CA ALA A 5 -1.31 18.44 2.46
C ALA A 5 -1.47 16.93 2.20
N ILE A 6 -0.54 16.31 1.47
CA ILE A 6 -0.53 14.86 1.26
C ILE A 6 -0.22 14.13 2.56
N ARG A 7 0.75 14.61 3.35
CA ARG A 7 1.09 14.07 4.66
C ARG A 7 -0.10 14.12 5.62
N ALA A 8 -0.78 15.27 5.72
CA ALA A 8 -1.96 15.42 6.57
C ALA A 8 -3.10 14.47 6.14
N LEU A 9 -3.33 14.34 4.84
CA LEU A 9 -4.30 13.38 4.29
C LEU A 9 -3.92 11.94 4.65
N VAL A 10 -2.67 11.56 4.40
CA VAL A 10 -2.17 10.21 4.66
C VAL A 10 -2.27 9.87 6.16
N THR A 11 -1.87 10.78 7.05
CA THR A 11 -1.99 10.59 8.51
C THR A 11 -3.42 10.38 8.96
N ARG A 12 -4.39 11.09 8.36
CA ARG A 12 -5.81 10.91 8.67
C ARG A 12 -6.35 9.57 8.19
N LEU A 13 -5.86 9.05 7.06
CA LEU A 13 -6.30 7.78 6.48
C LEU A 13 -5.56 6.56 7.05
N ALA A 14 -4.38 6.78 7.64
CA ALA A 14 -3.54 5.75 8.21
C ALA A 14 -4.24 4.97 9.33
N ARG A 15 -4.04 3.66 9.31
CA ARG A 15 -4.50 2.74 10.37
C ARG A 15 -3.32 1.92 10.87
N PRO A 16 -3.21 1.64 12.18
CA PRO A 16 -2.14 0.81 12.70
C PRO A 16 -2.11 -0.56 12.01
N HIS A 17 -0.93 -0.98 11.56
CA HIS A 17 -0.68 -2.28 10.94
C HIS A 17 0.04 -3.21 11.93
N PRO A 18 -0.32 -4.52 12.01
CA PRO A 18 0.29 -5.47 12.96
C PRO A 18 1.82 -5.65 12.79
N SER A 19 2.42 -5.23 11.68
CA SER A 19 3.88 -5.21 11.49
C SER A 19 4.58 -4.02 12.17
N GLY A 20 3.85 -3.17 12.90
CA GLY A 20 4.38 -2.00 13.60
C GLY A 20 4.43 -0.71 12.77
N GLY A 21 3.92 -0.73 11.54
CA GLY A 21 3.77 0.45 10.68
C GLY A 21 2.33 0.92 10.56
N ASP A 22 2.04 1.69 9.52
CA ASP A 22 0.70 2.17 9.20
C ASP A 22 0.24 1.66 7.84
N VAL A 23 -1.02 1.24 7.72
CA VAL A 23 -1.63 0.81 6.46
C VAL A 23 -2.62 1.86 5.96
N ILE A 24 -2.61 2.09 4.65
CA ILE A 24 -3.51 2.99 3.95
C ILE A 24 -4.22 2.20 2.86
N GLU A 25 -5.56 2.26 2.83
CA GLU A 25 -6.35 1.61 1.81
C GLU A 25 -6.54 2.53 0.59
N ARG A 26 -6.37 1.97 -0.62
CA ARG A 26 -6.57 2.71 -1.88
C ARG A 26 -7.98 3.27 -2.02
N ALA A 27 -8.98 2.53 -1.53
CA ALA A 27 -10.38 2.98 -1.55
C ALA A 27 -10.59 4.23 -0.68
N ALA A 28 -9.85 4.36 0.42
CA ALA A 28 -9.94 5.53 1.29
C ALA A 28 -9.37 6.78 0.60
N ILE A 29 -8.27 6.64 -0.14
CA ILE A 29 -7.71 7.74 -0.94
C ILE A 29 -8.70 8.19 -2.03
N LEU A 30 -9.35 7.23 -2.70
CA LEU A 30 -10.36 7.52 -3.73
C LEU A 30 -11.61 8.19 -3.15
N ALA A 31 -12.05 7.77 -1.97
CA ALA A 31 -13.24 8.32 -1.30
C ALA A 31 -13.05 9.80 -0.91
N GLU A 32 -11.81 10.21 -0.63
CA GLU A 32 -11.46 11.60 -0.35
C GLU A 32 -11.39 12.48 -1.60
N GLY A 33 -11.52 11.89 -2.80
CA GLY A 33 -11.40 12.62 -4.08
C GLY A 33 -10.00 13.18 -4.34
N ALA A 34 -8.98 12.69 -3.62
CA ALA A 34 -7.61 13.14 -3.74
C ALA A 34 -6.95 12.61 -5.03
N ASP A 35 -5.89 13.29 -5.48
CA ASP A 35 -5.06 12.81 -6.58
C ASP A 35 -4.33 11.54 -6.14
N LEU A 36 -4.91 10.40 -6.53
CA LEU A 36 -4.39 9.08 -6.19
C LEU A 36 -2.94 8.90 -6.66
N ALA A 37 -2.57 9.43 -7.83
CA ALA A 37 -1.22 9.26 -8.36
C ALA A 37 -0.21 10.03 -7.51
N ALA A 38 -0.54 11.26 -7.11
CA ALA A 38 0.28 12.07 -6.22
C ALA A 38 0.45 11.41 -4.84
N VAL A 39 -0.64 10.87 -4.27
CA VAL A 39 -0.59 10.18 -2.96
C VAL A 39 0.24 8.90 -3.04
N ILE A 40 0.08 8.07 -4.07
CA ILE A 40 0.90 6.85 -4.25
C ILE A 40 2.38 7.20 -4.44
N ALA A 41 2.68 8.26 -5.21
CA ALA A 41 4.05 8.74 -5.40
C ALA A 41 4.67 9.18 -4.07
N TRP A 42 3.92 9.93 -3.25
CA TRP A 42 4.35 10.32 -1.91
C TRP A 42 4.60 9.10 -1.02
N ILE A 43 3.66 8.16 -0.95
CA ILE A 43 3.81 6.92 -0.17
C ILE A 43 5.07 6.16 -0.60
N THR A 44 5.31 6.02 -1.90
CA THR A 44 6.48 5.30 -2.44
C THR A 44 7.79 6.03 -2.11
N ALA A 45 7.80 7.37 -2.18
CA ALA A 45 8.96 8.18 -1.80
C ALA A 45 9.28 8.06 -0.30
N HIS A 46 8.28 7.79 0.54
CA HIS A 46 8.39 7.63 2.00
C HIS A 46 8.52 6.16 2.42
N ALA A 47 9.14 5.33 1.57
CA ALA A 47 9.38 3.90 1.80
C ALA A 47 8.11 3.06 2.02
N GLY A 48 6.94 3.57 1.64
CA GLY A 48 5.69 2.83 1.63
C GLY A 48 5.70 1.74 0.57
N ILE A 49 5.33 0.54 0.98
CA ILE A 49 5.32 -0.64 0.12
C ILE A 49 3.88 -1.05 -0.21
N PRO A 50 3.57 -1.39 -1.47
CA PRO A 50 2.29 -1.98 -1.81
C PRO A 50 2.19 -3.38 -1.19
N GLU A 51 1.15 -3.64 -0.41
CA GLU A 51 0.94 -4.93 0.27
C GLU A 51 0.82 -6.09 -0.74
N ALA A 52 0.30 -5.82 -1.94
CA ALA A 52 0.25 -6.80 -3.03
C ALA A 52 1.66 -7.25 -3.49
N ARG A 53 2.71 -6.44 -3.28
CA ARG A 53 4.12 -6.84 -3.49
C ARG A 53 4.64 -7.67 -2.31
N VAL A 54 4.09 -7.48 -1.10
CA VAL A 54 4.45 -8.25 0.10
C VAL A 54 3.86 -9.67 0.08
N ALA A 55 2.76 -9.90 -0.67
CA ALA A 55 2.24 -11.24 -0.95
C ALA A 55 3.11 -12.06 -1.93
N ALA A 56 4.33 -11.61 -2.24
CA ALA A 56 5.37 -12.48 -2.81
C ALA A 56 6.21 -13.10 -1.67
N ALA A 57 5.60 -13.97 -0.86
CA ALA A 57 6.35 -14.84 0.05
C ALA A 57 5.56 -16.13 0.34
N PRO A 58 6.23 -17.24 0.65
CA PRO A 58 7.20 -18.01 -0.13
C PRO A 58 6.51 -19.21 -0.82
N ARG A 59 7.23 -19.84 -1.74
CA ARG A 59 6.91 -21.18 -2.24
C ARG A 59 6.81 -22.14 -1.05
N HIS A 60 5.79 -22.99 -1.06
CA HIS A 60 5.57 -24.17 -0.20
C HIS A 60 4.61 -23.98 0.99
N GLY A 61 3.35 -24.34 0.74
CA GLY A 61 2.34 -24.66 1.73
C GLY A 61 1.23 -25.49 1.07
N LEU A 62 0.88 -26.61 1.68
CA LEU A 62 0.22 -27.77 1.08
C LEU A 62 -1.30 -27.61 0.83
N HIS A 63 -1.74 -26.68 -0.01
CA HIS A 63 -3.08 -26.77 -0.62
C HIS A 63 -3.24 -25.95 -1.90
N GLY A 64 -3.60 -26.63 -2.98
CA GLY A 64 -4.12 -26.00 -4.19
C GLY A 64 -3.09 -25.78 -5.29
N ARG A 65 -2.98 -26.77 -6.18
CA ARG A 65 -2.43 -26.64 -7.53
C ARG A 65 -3.20 -25.54 -8.27
N LEU A 66 -2.68 -24.31 -8.29
CA LEU A 66 -3.05 -23.33 -9.29
C LEU A 66 -1.96 -23.37 -10.36
N ASN A 67 -2.37 -23.69 -11.58
CA ASN A 67 -1.52 -23.65 -12.76
C ASN A 67 -0.71 -22.35 -12.78
N ASP A 68 0.60 -22.50 -12.88
CA ASP A 68 1.47 -21.51 -13.50
C ASP A 68 0.99 -21.34 -14.95
N SER A 69 0.15 -20.33 -15.17
CA SER A 69 -0.37 -19.98 -16.49
C SER A 69 -0.67 -18.50 -16.52
N GLY A 70 0.29 -17.75 -17.06
CA GLY A 70 0.08 -16.41 -17.58
C GLY A 70 0.52 -15.32 -16.62
N GLY A 71 1.42 -14.46 -17.10
CA GLY A 71 1.95 -13.32 -16.37
C GLY A 71 0.84 -12.57 -15.63
N ALA A 72 0.91 -12.60 -14.30
CA ALA A 72 0.06 -11.76 -13.49
C ALA A 72 0.54 -10.33 -13.72
N GLU A 73 -0.15 -9.61 -14.61
CA GLU A 73 -0.12 -8.15 -14.67
C GLU A 73 -0.10 -7.64 -13.22
N PRO A 74 0.80 -6.70 -12.87
CA PRO A 74 0.91 -6.23 -11.50
C PRO A 74 -0.45 -5.69 -11.06
N ARG A 75 -1.18 -6.49 -10.27
CA ARG A 75 -2.50 -6.11 -9.76
C ARG A 75 -2.33 -4.82 -8.98
N THR A 76 -3.13 -3.82 -9.33
CA THR A 76 -3.12 -2.53 -8.64
C THR A 76 -3.26 -2.78 -7.13
N PRO A 77 -2.26 -2.38 -6.33
CA PRO A 77 -2.28 -2.64 -4.90
C PRO A 77 -3.50 -2.00 -4.25
N LEU A 78 -4.22 -2.78 -3.44
CA LEU A 78 -5.38 -2.30 -2.69
C LEU A 78 -4.97 -1.60 -1.39
N ARG A 79 -3.77 -1.91 -0.88
CA ARG A 79 -3.23 -1.42 0.38
C ARG A 79 -1.76 -1.08 0.26
N TYR A 80 -1.35 -0.07 1.00
CA TYR A 80 0.03 0.39 1.13
C TYR A 80 0.42 0.42 2.60
N VAL A 81 1.57 -0.14 2.93
CA VAL A 81 2.11 -0.16 4.29
C VAL A 81 3.30 0.77 4.37
N LEU A 82 3.27 1.71 5.31
CA LEU A 82 4.37 2.59 5.66
C LEU A 82 5.15 2.03 6.86
N PRO A 83 6.48 2.18 6.90
CA PRO A 83 7.27 1.79 8.06
C PRO A 83 6.94 2.70 9.26
N ALA A 84 7.22 2.19 10.46
CA ALA A 84 7.13 2.97 11.69
C ALA A 84 7.93 4.28 11.57
N GLY A 85 7.34 5.40 11.98
CA GLY A 85 7.99 6.71 11.93
C GLY A 85 7.94 7.41 10.58
N ALA A 86 7.36 6.81 9.52
CA ALA A 86 7.17 7.51 8.24
C ALA A 86 6.21 8.71 8.33
N LEU A 87 5.36 8.74 9.36
CA LEU A 87 4.37 9.80 9.61
C LEU A 87 4.76 10.70 10.80
N ALA A 88 5.88 10.43 11.47
CA ALA A 88 6.34 11.11 12.67
C ALA A 88 7.01 12.47 12.39
#